data_AF-A0A0H4A4Y4-F1
#
_entry.id   AF-A0A0H4A4Y4-F1
#
_cell.length_a   1.000
_cell.length_b   1.000
_cell.length_c   1.000
_cell.angle_alpha   90.00
_cell.angle_beta   90.00
_cell.angle_gamma   90.00
#
_symmetry.space_group_name_H-M   'P 1'
#
loop_
_entity.id
_entity.type
_entity.pdbx_description
1 polymer ?
#
loop_
_entity_poly.entity_id
_entity_poly.type
_entity_poly.pdbx_seq_one_letter_code
_entity_poly.pdbx_strand_id
1 'polypeptide(L)'
;MESINTDTTTEGMYFVKYGKGGVLIKAKNDREVDAAAAFNGREDMSSFMGSHIKKVVSLNITDSYVTIEIENEKDLTVERKMPLQEVTFETYKSKVPTE
;
A
#
# COMPACT_ATOMS: atom_id res chain seq x y z
N MET A 1 -5.97 25.70 10.06
CA MET A 1 -5.96 24.35 9.48
C MET A 1 -4.51 24.04 9.18
N GLU A 2 -3.88 23.27 10.06
CA GLU A 2 -2.49 22.85 9.85
C GLU A 2 -2.49 21.77 8.79
N SER A 3 -2.02 22.11 7.60
CA SER A 3 -1.65 21.14 6.59
C SER A 3 -0.52 20.30 7.16
N ILE A 4 -0.80 19.04 7.48
CA ILE A 4 0.25 18.09 7.84
C ILE A 4 1.05 17.86 6.56
N ASN A 5 2.15 18.60 6.39
CA ASN A 5 3.21 18.28 5.45
C ASN A 5 3.87 16.99 5.94
N THR A 6 3.23 15.85 5.65
CA THR A 6 3.88 14.56 5.78
C THR A 6 4.69 14.41 4.52
N ASP A 7 6.01 14.50 4.65
CA ASP A 7 6.97 14.09 3.63
C ASP A 7 6.66 12.62 3.28
N THR A 8 5.76 12.42 2.32
CA THR A 8 5.16 11.12 2.01
C THR A 8 5.96 10.51 0.88
N THR A 9 7.22 10.21 1.17
CA THR A 9 8.02 9.42 0.23
C THR A 9 7.31 8.07 0.05
N THR A 10 6.77 7.84 -1.15
CA THR A 10 6.12 6.59 -1.56
C THR A 10 7.12 5.45 -1.73
N GLU A 11 8.40 5.71 -1.52
CA GLU A 11 9.45 4.70 -1.43
C GLU A 11 9.08 3.62 -0.40
N GLY A 12 9.04 2.36 -0.84
CA GLY A 12 8.63 1.23 0.01
C GLY A 12 7.15 1.24 0.41
N MET A 13 6.29 2.00 -0.27
CA MET A 13 4.84 1.92 -0.11
C MET A 13 4.24 0.96 -1.15
N TYR A 14 3.36 0.10 -0.66
CA TYR A 14 2.60 -0.86 -1.45
C TYR A 14 1.13 -0.78 -1.10
N PHE A 15 0.29 -1.26 -2.01
CA PHE A 15 -1.15 -1.29 -1.85
C PHE A 15 -1.68 -2.68 -2.18
N VAL A 16 -2.62 -3.15 -1.36
CA VAL A 16 -3.43 -4.35 -1.62
C VAL A 16 -4.89 -3.94 -1.67
N LYS A 17 -5.58 -4.34 -2.73
CA LYS A 17 -7.03 -4.15 -2.82
C LYS A 17 -7.72 -5.16 -1.90
N TYR A 18 -8.69 -4.68 -1.11
CA TYR A 18 -9.53 -5.54 -0.28
C TYR A 18 -10.99 -5.06 -0.36
N GLY A 19 -11.83 -5.79 -1.08
CA GLY A 19 -13.22 -5.38 -1.34
C GLY A 19 -13.32 -3.98 -1.96
N LYS A 20 -14.07 -3.08 -1.30
CA LYS A 20 -14.23 -1.66 -1.72
C LYS A 20 -13.01 -0.80 -1.37
N GLY A 21 -12.29 -1.16 -0.31
CA GLY A 21 -11.12 -0.46 0.20
C GLY A 21 -9.79 -1.13 -0.13
N GLY A 22 -8.85 -1.05 0.83
CA GLY A 22 -7.57 -1.75 0.76
C GLY A 22 -6.61 -1.46 1.90
N VAL A 23 -5.44 -2.05 1.81
CA VAL A 23 -4.36 -1.94 2.79
C VAL A 23 -3.20 -1.17 2.17
N LEU A 24 -2.79 -0.08 2.81
CA LEU A 24 -1.54 0.63 2.51
C LEU A 24 -0.43 0.09 3.39
N ILE A 25 0.64 -0.37 2.76
CA ILE A 25 1.71 -1.13 3.39
C ILE A 25 3.01 -0.35 3.27
N LYS A 26 3.70 -0.12 4.39
CA LYS A 26 5.09 0.34 4.41
C LYS A 26 6.02 -0.84 4.67
N ALA A 27 6.93 -1.10 3.74
CA ALA A 27 7.96 -2.13 3.81
C ALA A 27 9.28 -1.58 3.23
N LYS A 28 10.39 -1.75 3.95
CA LYS A 28 11.69 -1.11 3.62
C LYS A 28 12.66 -2.02 2.90
N ASN A 29 12.43 -3.34 2.90
CA ASN A 29 13.31 -4.33 2.30
C ASN A 29 12.50 -5.49 1.74
N ASP A 30 13.12 -6.30 0.89
CA ASP A 30 12.47 -7.42 0.19
C ASP A 30 11.83 -8.42 1.17
N ARG A 31 12.46 -8.65 2.33
CA ARG A 31 11.91 -9.54 3.36
C ARG A 31 10.58 -9.02 3.93
N GLU A 32 10.47 -7.73 4.17
CA GLU A 32 9.23 -7.10 4.64
C GLU A 32 8.16 -7.11 3.55
N VAL A 33 8.56 -6.93 2.29
CA VAL A 33 7.68 -7.01 1.12
C VAL A 33 7.12 -8.43 0.97
N ASP A 34 7.98 -9.45 1.06
CA ASP A 34 7.59 -10.86 0.98
C ASP A 34 6.66 -11.26 2.13
N ALA A 35 6.95 -10.79 3.34
CA ALA A 35 6.09 -11.04 4.50
C ALA A 35 4.71 -10.39 4.32
N ALA A 36 4.67 -9.16 3.82
CA ALA A 36 3.43 -8.46 3.53
C ALA A 36 2.62 -9.16 2.44
N ALA A 37 3.27 -9.64 1.39
CA ALA A 37 2.63 -10.42 0.35
C ALA A 37 2.10 -11.78 0.88
N ALA A 38 2.88 -12.47 1.70
CA ALA A 38 2.45 -13.74 2.27
C ALA A 38 1.25 -13.61 3.21
N PHE A 39 1.18 -12.52 3.99
CA PHE A 39 0.07 -12.25 4.91
C PHE A 39 -1.20 -11.82 4.15
N ASN A 40 -1.09 -10.82 3.29
CA ASN A 40 -2.23 -10.23 2.58
C ASN A 40 -2.71 -11.08 1.38
N GLY A 41 -1.87 -11.96 0.84
CA GLY A 41 -2.22 -12.78 -0.32
C GLY A 41 -3.10 -13.98 -0.02
N ARG A 42 -3.21 -14.42 1.24
CA ARG A 42 -3.91 -15.67 1.63
C ARG A 42 -5.42 -15.53 1.80
N GLU A 43 -5.93 -14.31 1.98
CA GLU A 43 -7.33 -14.10 2.35
C GLU A 43 -8.25 -13.68 1.20
N ASP A 44 -7.72 -13.41 0.00
CA ASP A 44 -8.53 -12.97 -1.13
C ASP A 44 -8.61 -14.07 -2.20
N MET A 45 -9.80 -14.64 -2.41
CA MET A 45 -10.05 -15.66 -3.47
C MET A 45 -9.71 -15.14 -4.88
N SER A 46 -9.59 -13.82 -5.05
CA SER A 46 -9.18 -13.18 -6.30
C SER A 46 -7.66 -13.22 -6.58
N SER A 47 -6.85 -13.67 -5.61
CA SER A 47 -5.38 -13.67 -5.66
C SER A 47 -4.76 -14.79 -6.54
N PHE A 48 -5.59 -15.52 -7.31
CA PHE A 48 -5.13 -16.68 -8.09
C PHE A 48 -4.23 -16.33 -9.28
N MET A 49 -4.17 -15.05 -9.71
CA MET A 49 -3.30 -14.63 -10.81
C MET A 49 -2.62 -13.27 -10.54
N GLY A 50 -1.35 -13.29 -10.11
CA GLY A 50 -0.46 -12.11 -10.07
C GLY A 50 0.00 -11.68 -8.66
N SER A 51 0.97 -10.76 -8.58
CA SER A 51 1.33 -10.12 -7.32
C SER A 51 0.14 -9.25 -6.85
N HIS A 52 -0.43 -9.59 -5.70
CA HIS A 52 -1.58 -8.89 -5.12
C HIS A 52 -1.18 -7.59 -4.41
N ILE A 53 0.11 -7.41 -4.11
CA ILE A 53 0.69 -6.13 -3.73
C ILE A 53 1.06 -5.34 -4.98
N LYS A 54 0.73 -4.05 -5.01
CA LYS A 54 1.05 -3.10 -6.09
C LYS A 54 1.87 -1.95 -5.53
N LYS A 55 2.89 -1.51 -6.25
CA LYS A 55 3.72 -0.39 -5.81
C LYS A 55 2.91 0.91 -5.87
N VAL A 56 2.97 1.69 -4.80
CA VAL A 56 2.36 3.03 -4.75
C VAL A 56 3.34 4.02 -5.33
N VAL A 57 2.87 4.80 -6.30
CA VAL A 57 3.65 5.83 -6.98
C VAL A 57 3.37 7.19 -6.35
N SER A 58 2.11 7.47 -6.05
CA SER A 58 1.65 8.71 -5.42
C SER A 58 0.62 8.42 -4.31
N LEU A 59 0.64 9.21 -3.25
CA LEU A 59 -0.27 9.11 -2.11
C LEU A 59 -0.67 10.51 -1.66
N ASN A 60 -1.97 10.76 -1.59
CA ASN A 60 -2.53 11.96 -0.99
C ASN A 60 -3.59 11.56 0.03
N ILE A 61 -3.48 12.10 1.25
CA ILE A 61 -4.38 11.81 2.35
C ILE A 61 -5.05 13.11 2.80
N THR A 62 -6.36 13.06 2.91
CA THR A 62 -7.21 14.12 3.45
C THR A 62 -8.01 13.58 4.64
N ASP A 63 -8.74 14.45 5.33
CA ASP A 63 -9.58 14.07 6.48
C ASP A 63 -10.66 13.03 6.14
N SER A 64 -11.05 12.91 4.87
CA SER A 64 -12.17 12.05 4.45
C SER A 64 -11.77 10.97 3.45
N TYR A 65 -10.72 11.20 2.66
CA TYR A 65 -10.34 10.34 1.55
C TYR A 65 -8.84 10.11 1.51
N VAL A 66 -8.49 8.94 0.99
CA VAL A 66 -7.16 8.58 0.52
C VAL A 66 -7.23 8.46 -1.00
N THR A 67 -6.38 9.20 -1.69
CA THR A 67 -6.14 9.03 -3.13
C THR A 67 -4.77 8.39 -3.31
N ILE A 68 -4.73 7.25 -3.99
CA ILE A 68 -3.50 6.50 -4.28
C ILE A 68 -3.35 6.33 -5.79
N GLU A 69 -2.13 6.45 -6.27
CA GLU A 69 -1.75 6.06 -7.62
C GLU A 69 -0.88 4.80 -7.52
N ILE A 70 -1.28 3.73 -8.19
CA ILE A 70 -0.59 2.44 -8.17
C ILE A 70 -0.10 2.07 -9.57
N GLU A 71 1.11 1.50 -9.64
CA GLU A 71 1.63 0.92 -10.88
C GLU A 71 0.87 -0.37 -11.20
N ASN A 72 0.25 -0.43 -12.38
CA ASN A 72 -0.53 -1.59 -12.81
C ASN A 72 0.25 -2.45 -13.82
N GLU A 73 0.74 -1.81 -14.89
CA GLU A 73 1.59 -2.37 -15.95
C GLU A 73 2.73 -1.40 -16.27
N LYS A 74 3.72 -1.81 -17.08
CA LYS A 74 5.00 -1.11 -17.28
C LYS A 74 4.94 0.37 -17.66
N ASP A 75 3.79 0.89 -18.10
CA ASP A 75 3.58 2.31 -18.37
C ASP A 75 2.15 2.77 -18.02
N LEU A 76 1.45 2.02 -17.16
CA LEU A 76 0.06 2.28 -16.81
C LEU A 76 -0.11 2.36 -15.30
N THR A 77 -0.57 3.51 -14.82
CA THR A 77 -0.98 3.72 -13.43
C THR A 77 -2.49 3.70 -13.29
N VAL A 78 -2.97 3.40 -12.09
CA VAL A 78 -4.38 3.50 -11.71
C VAL A 78 -4.49 4.42 -10.51
N GLU A 79 -5.29 5.48 -10.64
CA GLU A 79 -5.69 6.30 -9.51
C GLU A 79 -6.91 5.68 -8.82
N ARG A 80 -6.87 5.55 -7.50
CA ARG A 80 -8.02 5.13 -6.69
C ARG A 80 -8.24 6.12 -5.57
N LYS A 81 -9.47 6.62 -5.47
CA LYS A 81 -9.97 7.43 -4.37
C LYS A 81 -10.90 6.59 -3.50
N MET A 82 -10.59 6.48 -2.22
CA MET A 82 -11.35 5.68 -1.26
C MET A 82 -11.59 6.48 0.03
N PRO A 83 -12.70 6.27 0.74
CA PRO A 83 -12.89 6.86 2.07
C PRO A 83 -11.77 6.43 3.01
N LEU A 84 -11.29 7.33 3.88
CA LEU A 84 -10.20 7.03 4.81
C LEU A 84 -10.52 5.83 5.72
N GLN A 85 -11.78 5.69 6.13
CA GLN A 85 -12.28 4.57 6.94
C GLN A 85 -12.24 3.21 6.23
N GLU A 86 -12.08 3.17 4.91
CA GLU A 86 -11.95 1.95 4.12
C GLU A 86 -10.47 1.57 3.86
N VAL A 87 -9.53 2.32 4.45
CA VAL A 87 -8.09 2.09 4.28
C VAL A 87 -7.45 1.69 5.59
N THR A 88 -6.80 0.52 5.60
CA THR A 88 -5.96 0.10 6.72
C THR A 88 -4.50 0.44 6.43
N PHE A 89 -3.78 0.96 7.42
CA PHE A 89 -2.35 1.24 7.30
C PHE A 89 -1.55 0.18 8.06
N GLU A 90 -0.69 -0.55 7.35
CA GLU A 90 0.19 -1.56 7.90
C GLU A 90 1.66 -1.15 7.73
N THR A 91 2.47 -1.43 8.75
CA THR A 91 3.93 -1.24 8.67
C THR A 91 4.60 -2.54 9.07
N TYR A 92 5.35 -3.12 8.14
CA TYR A 92 6.15 -4.31 8.40
C TYR A 92 7.51 -3.87 8.92
N LYS A 93 7.99 -4.52 9.97
CA LYS A 93 9.28 -4.23 10.60
C LYS A 93 10.02 -5.53 10.84
N SER A 94 11.22 -5.61 10.30
CA SER A 94 12.14 -6.70 10.64
C SER A 94 12.57 -6.59 12.10
N LYS A 95 12.52 -7.71 12.83
CA LYS A 95 13.00 -7.79 14.23
C LYS A 95 14.54 -7.79 14.35
N VAL A 96 15.25 -7.84 13.22
CA VAL A 96 16.71 -7.83 13.19
C VAL A 96 17.16 -6.38 12.98
N PRO A 97 18.04 -5.83 13.82
CA PRO A 97 18.65 -4.52 13.56
C PRO A 97 19.43 -4.63 12.23
N THR A 98 19.19 -3.71 11.31
CA THR A 98 20.16 -3.42 10.26
C THR A 98 21.43 -2.92 10.93
N GLU A 99 22.54 -3.65 10.75
CA GLU A 99 23.90 -3.18 11.07
C GLU A 99 24.28 -1.95 10.25
#